data_AF-A0A0B7AEP4-F1
#
_entry.id   AF-A0A0B7AEP4-F1
#
_cell.length_a   1.000
_cell.length_b   1.000
_cell.length_c   1.000
_cell.angle_alpha   90.00
_cell.angle_beta   90.00
_cell.angle_gamma   90.00
#
_symmetry.space_group_name_H-M   'P 1'
#
loop_
_entity.id
_entity.type
_entity.pdbx_description
1 polymer ?
#
loop_
_entity_poly.entity_id
_entity_poly.type
_entity_poly.pdbx_seq_one_letter_code
_entity_poly.pdbx_strand_id
1 'polypeptide(L)' 'ERVTSPVDLAGVYVDELYGFRDHFVEKFGLNMAGDKETEVQKKMEECLVKIESLQGEL' A
#
# COMPACT_ATOMS: atom_id res chain seq x y z
N GLU A 1 8.94 -3.30 24.84
CA GLU A 1 8.46 -3.08 23.47
C GLU A 1 7.39 -4.09 23.14
N ARG A 2 6.32 -3.71 22.42
CA ARG A 2 5.42 -4.69 21.79
C ARG A 2 6.16 -5.21 20.56
N VAL A 3 6.35 -6.52 20.46
CA VAL A 3 6.85 -7.15 19.25
C VAL A 3 5.77 -7.00 18.18
N THR A 4 6.04 -6.23 17.13
CA THR A 4 5.13 -6.06 16.00
C THR A 4 5.06 -7.39 15.26
N SER A 5 3.87 -8.01 15.19
CA SER A 5 3.73 -9.29 14.49
C SER A 5 3.79 -9.10 12.97
N PRO A 6 4.13 -10.12 12.19
CA PRO A 6 4.04 -10.07 10.72
C PRO A 6 2.65 -9.65 10.22
N VAL A 7 1.60 -10.03 10.96
CA VAL A 7 0.22 -9.64 10.65
C VAL A 7 -0.01 -8.13 10.88
N ASP A 8 0.55 -7.57 11.95
CA ASP A 8 0.47 -6.13 12.20
C ASP A 8 1.20 -5.34 11.10
N LEU A 9 2.37 -5.83 10.65
CA LEU A 9 3.12 -5.23 9.54
C LEU A 9 2.36 -5.31 8.22
N ALA A 10 1.73 -6.45 7.92
CA ALA A 10 0.88 -6.59 6.74
C ALA A 10 -0.31 -5.62 6.78
N GLY A 11 -0.92 -5.41 7.96
CA GLY A 11 -1.97 -4.42 8.16
C GLY A 11 -1.52 -3.00 7.81
N VAL A 12 -0.32 -2.60 8.27
CA VAL A 12 0.26 -1.29 7.94
C VAL A 12 0.43 -1.10 6.43
N TYR A 13 0.92 -2.11 5.70
CA TYR A 13 1.11 -2.00 4.25
C TYR A 13 -0.22 -1.89 3.49
N VAL A 14 -1.26 -2.57 3.96
CA VAL A 14 -2.60 -2.48 3.40
C VAL A 14 -3.22 -1.11 3.68
N ASP A 15 -3.07 -0.59 4.89
CA ASP A 15 -3.53 0.77 5.25
C ASP A 15 -2.83 1.85 4.41
N GLU A 16 -1.53 1.71 4.16
CA GLU A 16 -0.78 2.60 3.26
C GLU A 16 -1.33 2.57 1.82
N LEU A 17 -1.65 1.39 1.30
CA LEU A 17 -2.23 1.22 -0.04
C LEU A 17 -3.60 1.90 -0.13
N TYR A 18 -4.48 1.66 0.85
CA TYR A 18 -5.81 2.27 0.87
C TYR A 18 -5.73 3.78 1.06
N GLY A 19 -4.87 4.27 1.95
CA GLY A 19 -4.63 5.70 2.13
C GLY A 19 -4.07 6.37 0.87
N PHE A 20 -3.25 5.67 0.08
CA PHE A 20 -2.81 6.14 -1.23
C PHE A 20 -3.97 6.25 -2.23
N ARG A 21 -4.81 5.22 -2.32
CA ARG A 21 -5.97 5.17 -3.23
C ARG A 21 -7.02 6.23 -2.91
N ASP A 22 -7.35 6.38 -1.63
CA ASP A 22 -8.46 7.23 -1.17
C ASP A 22 -8.09 8.71 -1.31
N HIS A 23 -6.85 9.06 -0.97
CA HIS A 23 -6.35 10.43 -1.04
C HIS A 23 -5.56 10.74 -2.32
N PHE A 24 -5.66 9.91 -3.36
CA PHE A 24 -4.86 10.08 -4.59
C PHE A 24 -5.07 11.45 -5.25
N VAL A 25 -6.34 11.81 -5.51
CA VAL A 25 -6.67 13.09 -6.17
C VAL A 25 -6.32 14.28 -5.28
N GLU A 26 -6.45 14.13 -3.96
CA GLU A 26 -6.07 15.16 -3.00
C GLU A 26 -4.55 15.42 -2.99
N LYS A 27 -3.74 14.36 -3.18
CA LYS A 27 -2.27 14.43 -3.18
C LYS A 27 -1.67 14.83 -4.53
N PHE A 28 -2.25 14.36 -5.63
CA PHE A 28 -1.66 14.48 -6.97
C PHE A 28 -2.44 15.41 -7.92
N GLY A 29 -3.64 15.85 -7.51
CA GLY A 29 -4.48 16.76 -8.29
C GLY A 29 -5.36 16.07 -9.33
N LEU A 30 -6.39 16.81 -9.79
CA LEU A 30 -7.35 16.32 -10.79
C LEU A 30 -6.72 16.06 -12.17
N ASN A 31 -5.62 16.76 -12.49
CA ASN A 31 -4.85 16.55 -13.71
C ASN A 31 -4.25 15.14 -13.81
N MET A 32 -4.00 14.48 -12.67
CA MET A 32 -3.50 13.11 -12.59
C MET A 32 -4.62 12.06 -12.41
N ALA A 33 -5.89 12.47 -12.37
CA ALA A 33 -7.00 11.56 -12.06
C ALA A 33 -7.14 10.42 -13.09
N GLY A 34 -6.77 10.66 -14.35
CA GLY A 34 -6.76 9.64 -15.41
C GLY A 34 -5.73 8.52 -15.17
N ASP A 35 -4.67 8.81 -14.43
CA ASP A 35 -3.60 7.84 -14.14
C ASP A 35 -3.84 7.09 -12.82
N LYS A 36 -4.91 7.43 -12.07
CA LYS A 36 -5.16 6.90 -10.72
C LYS A 36 -5.16 5.38 -10.67
N GLU A 37 -5.84 4.71 -11.60
CA GLU A 37 -5.93 3.24 -11.61
C GLU A 37 -4.56 2.59 -11.82
N THR A 38 -3.78 3.10 -12.78
CA THR A 38 -2.42 2.65 -13.07
C THR A 38 -1.49 2.82 -11.87
N GLU A 39 -1.53 3.98 -11.22
CA GLU A 39 -0.68 4.27 -10.06
C GLU A 39 -1.10 3.46 -8.81
N VAL A 40 -2.40 3.26 -8.60
CA VAL A 40 -2.89 2.39 -7.53
C VAL A 40 -2.51 0.93 -7.80
N GLN A 41 -2.54 0.47 -9.05
CA GLN A 41 -2.09 -0.88 -9.40
C GLN A 41 -0.59 -1.05 -9.10
N LYS A 42 0.27 -0.11 -9.50
CA LYS A 42 1.70 -0.14 -9.15
C LYS A 42 1.91 -0.21 -7.64
N LYS A 43 1.16 0.60 -6.88
CA LYS A 43 1.23 0.60 -5.41
C LYS A 43 0.76 -0.73 -4.81
N MET A 44 -0.24 -1.36 -5.42
CA MET A 44 -0.72 -2.68 -5.02
C MET A 44 0.35 -3.76 -5.27
N GLU A 45 1.02 -3.74 -6.42
CA GLU A 45 2.12 -4.66 -6.72
C GLU A 45 3.28 -4.49 -5.73
N GLU A 46 3.66 -3.25 -5.38
CA GLU A 46 4.63 -2.98 -4.32
C GLU A 46 4.18 -3.53 -2.95
N CYS A 47 2.90 -3.39 -2.61
CA CYS A 47 2.33 -3.89 -1.36
C CYS A 47 2.38 -5.42 -1.30
N LEU A 48 2.05 -6.11 -2.39
CA LEU A 48 2.13 -7.57 -2.47
C LEU A 48 3.56 -8.07 -2.26
N VAL A 49 4.56 -7.46 -2.91
CA VAL A 49 5.98 -7.82 -2.72
C VAL A 49 6.40 -7.66 -1.25
N LYS A 50 5.96 -6.58 -0.59
CA LYS A 50 6.23 -6.37 0.84
C LYS A 50 5.57 -7.44 1.71
N ILE A 51 4.33 -7.81 1.45
CA ILE A 51 3.61 -8.85 2.22
C ILE A 51 4.24 -10.22 2.00
N GLU A 52 4.64 -10.56 0.77
CA GLU A 52 5.35 -11.81 0.46
C GLU A 52 6.68 -11.90 1.22
N SER A 53 7.40 -10.79 1.37
CA SER A 53 8.64 -10.76 2.15
C SER A 53 8.43 -11.09 3.63
N LEU A 54 7.25 -10.80 4.20
CA LEU A 54 6.88 -11.16 5.57
C LEU A 54 6.57 -12.65 5.71
N GLN A 55 6.11 -13.32 4.65
CA GLN A 55 5.84 -14.76 4.66
C GLN A 55 7.13 -15.60 4.67
N GLY A 56 8.23 -15.08 4.11
CA GLY A 56 9.54 -15.74 4.10
C GLY A 56 10.30 -15.71 5.44
N GLU A 57 9.77 -15.00 6.45
CA GLU A 57 10.34 -14.89 7.81
C GLU A 57 9.57 -15.74 8.86
N LEU A 58 8.58 -16.54 8.44
CA LEU A 58 7.84 -17.52 9.26
C LEU A 58 8.49 -18.92 9.20
#